data_AF-A0A7S0RPT9-F1
#
_entry.id   AF-A0A7S0RPT9-F1
#
_cell.length_a   1.000
_cell.length_b   1.000
_cell.length_c   1.000
_cell.angle_alpha   90.00
_cell.angle_beta   90.00
_cell.angle_gamma   90.00
#
_symmetry.space_group_name_H-M   'P 1'
#
loop_
_entity.id
_entity.type
_entity.pdbx_description
1 polymer ?
#
loop_
_entity_poly.entity_id
_entity_poly.type
_entity_poly.pdbx_seq_one_letter_code
_entity_poly.pdbx_strand_id
1 'polypeptide(L)'
;TQGMKPQDTGNLLWALAKMGFYPGTTLMSAALTPFAQRDLLPRNYKPVDCANILWAIGSFKRRPPVRVLHSLTVCALAEPKRLGEQDVSNLLWAVARLRYVP
;
A
#
# COMPACT_ATOMS: atom_id res chain seq x y z
N THR A 1 12.37 17.22 9.63
CA THR A 1 11.21 16.53 10.23
C THR A 1 11.48 15.04 10.18
N GLN A 2 11.43 14.34 11.31
CA GLN A 2 11.61 12.88 11.35
C GLN A 2 10.54 12.25 10.44
N GLY A 3 10.95 11.67 9.31
CA GLY A 3 10.04 11.02 8.38
C GLY A 3 9.40 9.80 9.01
N MET A 4 8.13 9.56 8.73
CA MET A 4 7.43 8.33 9.12
C MET A 4 8.18 7.12 8.58
N LYS A 5 8.45 6.11 9.42
CA LYS A 5 9.10 4.89 8.92
C LYS A 5 8.14 4.16 7.96
N PRO A 6 8.66 3.38 7.00
CA PRO A 6 7.84 2.58 6.09
C PRO A 6 6.75 1.74 6.77
N GLN A 7 7.11 1.04 7.85
CA GLN A 7 6.17 0.24 8.64
C GLN A 7 5.07 1.09 9.28
N ASP A 8 5.42 2.26 9.81
CA ASP A 8 4.46 3.17 10.43
C ASP A 8 3.42 3.66 9.41
N THR A 9 3.83 3.82 8.14
CA THR A 9 2.93 4.22 7.04
C THR A 9 1.88 3.15 6.76
N GLY A 10 2.30 1.88 6.65
CA GLY A 10 1.37 0.77 6.39
C GLY A 10 0.36 0.58 7.51
N ASN A 11 0.83 0.57 8.75
CA ASN A 11 -0.02 0.43 9.94
C ASN A 11 -0.99 1.61 10.10
N LEU A 12 -0.52 2.84 9.87
CA LEU A 12 -1.36 4.03 9.96
C LEU A 12 -2.49 3.98 8.93
N LEU A 13 -2.17 3.74 7.65
CA LEU A 13 -3.20 3.68 6.60
C LEU A 13 -4.19 2.54 6.83
N TRP A 14 -3.72 1.38 7.29
CA TRP A 14 -4.59 0.28 7.66
C TRP A 14 -5.55 0.65 8.80
N ALA A 15 -5.04 1.27 9.87
CA ALA A 15 -5.86 1.69 11.02
C ALA A 15 -6.91 2.74 10.61
N LEU A 16 -6.52 3.74 9.83
CA LEU A 16 -7.43 4.77 9.31
C LEU A 16 -8.52 4.15 8.43
N ALA A 17 -8.14 3.24 7.53
CA ALA A 17 -9.09 2.50 6.70
C ALA A 17 -10.05 1.63 7.54
N LYS A 18 -9.54 0.98 8.58
CA LYS A 18 -10.35 0.18 9.51
C LYS A 18 -11.37 1.02 10.28
N MET A 19 -11.02 2.26 10.62
CA MET A 19 -11.93 3.24 11.23
C MET A 19 -12.88 3.89 10.22
N GLY A 20 -12.78 3.58 8.92
CA GLY A 20 -13.55 4.26 7.88
C GLY A 20 -13.18 5.73 7.68
N PHE A 21 -12.02 6.15 8.19
CA PHE A 21 -11.57 7.54 8.17
C PHE A 21 -10.57 7.77 7.02
N TYR A 22 -10.94 8.60 6.06
CA TYR A 22 -10.03 8.99 4.98
C TYR A 22 -9.13 10.15 5.43
N PRO A 23 -7.79 9.99 5.44
CA PRO A 23 -6.87 10.99 5.99
C PRO A 23 -6.61 12.22 5.10
N GLY A 24 -7.34 12.37 4.01
CA GLY A 24 -7.16 13.47 3.06
C GLY A 24 -6.03 13.23 2.06
N THR A 25 -5.99 14.08 1.03
CA THR A 25 -5.06 13.95 -0.10
C THR A 25 -3.61 14.24 0.30
N THR A 26 -3.37 15.10 1.29
CA THR A 26 -2.02 15.46 1.75
C THR A 26 -1.30 14.25 2.34
N LEU A 27 -1.93 13.55 3.29
CA LEU A 27 -1.34 12.37 3.91
C LEU A 27 -1.19 11.24 2.90
N MET A 28 -2.21 11.00 2.08
CA MET A 28 -2.13 9.99 1.01
C MET A 28 -0.99 10.28 0.03
N SER A 29 -0.78 11.53 -0.36
CA SER A 29 0.31 11.90 -1.26
C SER A 29 1.67 11.64 -0.62
N ALA A 30 1.83 12.01 0.66
CA ALA A 30 3.07 11.74 1.41
C ALA A 30 3.35 10.23 1.53
N ALA A 31 2.33 9.44 1.88
CA ALA A 31 2.44 7.99 2.02
C ALA A 31 2.75 7.27 0.70
N LEU A 32 2.24 7.77 -0.42
CA LEU A 32 2.40 7.15 -1.74
C LEU A 32 3.60 7.66 -2.54
N THR A 33 4.23 8.75 -2.10
CA THR A 33 5.41 9.33 -2.77
C THR A 33 6.52 8.31 -3.02
N PRO A 34 6.90 7.43 -2.07
CA PRO A 34 7.94 6.42 -2.29
C PRO A 34 7.62 5.44 -3.43
N PHE A 35 6.34 5.16 -3.67
CA PHE A 35 5.87 4.23 -4.70
C PHE A 35 5.68 4.90 -6.07
N ALA A 36 5.79 6.23 -6.13
CA ALA A 36 5.62 7.00 -7.36
C ALA A 36 6.94 7.26 -8.11
N GLN A 37 8.09 7.02 -7.47
CA GLN A 37 9.43 7.24 -8.02
C GLN A 37 9.87 6.05 -8.88
N ARG A 38 10.45 6.32 -10.06
CA ARG A 38 10.72 5.29 -11.09
C ARG A 38 11.89 4.36 -10.77
N ASP A 39 12.87 4.81 -10.00
CA ASP A 39 14.17 4.12 -9.91
C ASP A 39 14.43 3.46 -8.55
N LEU A 40 13.48 3.60 -7.62
CA LEU A 40 13.59 3.06 -6.28
C LEU A 40 12.38 2.17 -6.01
N LEU A 41 12.54 0.87 -6.24
CA LEU A 41 11.66 -0.08 -5.57
C LEU A 41 11.73 0.21 -4.07
N PRO A 42 10.60 0.29 -3.35
CA PRO A 42 10.55 0.64 -1.94
C PRO A 42 11.08 -0.50 -1.07
N ARG A 43 12.39 -0.79 -1.17
CA ARG A 43 13.11 -1.86 -0.47
C ARG A 43 13.09 -1.73 1.04
N ASN A 44 12.74 -0.54 1.54
CA ASN A 44 12.59 -0.28 2.97
C ASN A 44 11.22 -0.69 3.53
N TYR A 45 10.29 -1.12 2.67
CA TYR A 45 8.99 -1.64 3.08
C TYR A 45 9.02 -3.17 3.12
N LYS A 46 8.37 -3.76 4.12
CA LYS A 46 8.15 -5.21 4.13
C LYS A 46 6.98 -5.54 3.18
N PRO A 47 6.95 -6.76 2.62
CA PRO A 47 5.83 -7.24 1.81
C PRO A 47 4.45 -7.01 2.45
N VAL A 48 4.34 -7.29 3.75
CA VAL A 48 3.10 -7.12 4.53
C VAL A 48 2.68 -5.65 4.63
N ASP A 49 3.64 -4.72 4.79
CA ASP A 49 3.34 -3.29 4.82
C ASP A 49 2.74 -2.83 3.49
N CYS A 50 3.31 -3.29 2.37
CA CYS A 50 2.82 -2.98 1.03
C CYS A 50 1.42 -3.59 0.75
N ALA A 51 1.16 -4.82 1.21
CA ALA A 51 -0.16 -5.44 1.14
C ALA A 51 -1.22 -4.64 1.94
N ASN A 52 -0.86 -4.17 3.14
CA ASN A 52 -1.73 -3.34 3.98
C ASN A 52 -2.03 -1.97 3.37
N ILE A 53 -1.02 -1.34 2.75
CA ILE A 53 -1.21 -0.08 2.01
C ILE A 53 -2.17 -0.29 0.84
N LEU A 54 -2.00 -1.34 0.04
CA LEU A 54 -2.92 -1.67 -1.06
C LEU A 54 -4.35 -1.89 -0.56
N TRP A 55 -4.51 -2.64 0.52
CA TRP A 55 -5.81 -2.86 1.14
C TRP A 55 -6.45 -1.56 1.61
N ALA A 56 -5.70 -0.69 2.28
CA ALA A 56 -6.19 0.61 2.74
C ALA A 56 -6.66 1.49 1.58
N ILE A 57 -5.89 1.57 0.50
CA ILE A 57 -6.26 2.30 -0.73
C ILE A 57 -7.58 1.75 -1.31
N GLY A 58 -7.71 0.42 -1.39
CA GLY A 58 -8.94 -0.25 -1.82
C GLY A 58 -10.15 0.09 -0.92
N SER A 59 -9.93 0.14 0.40
CA SER A 59 -10.95 0.51 1.39
C SER A 59 -11.42 1.95 1.23
N PHE A 60 -10.51 2.89 0.96
CA PHE A 60 -10.85 4.29 0.69
C PHE A 60 -11.57 4.52 -0.65
N LYS A 61 -11.62 3.50 -1.53
CA LYS A 61 -12.19 3.60 -2.89
C LYS A 61 -11.56 4.74 -3.72
N ARG A 62 -10.30 5.07 -3.45
CA ARG A 62 -9.54 6.10 -4.18
C ARG A 62 -8.43 5.40 -4.96
N ARG A 63 -8.42 5.56 -6.27
CA ARG A 63 -7.45 4.90 -7.14
C ARG A 63 -6.24 5.81 -7.38
N PRO A 64 -5.04 5.49 -6.87
CA PRO A 64 -3.83 6.22 -7.21
C PRO A 64 -3.40 5.89 -8.65
N PRO A 65 -2.39 6.59 -9.19
CA PRO A 65 -1.86 6.29 -10.52
C PRO A 65 -1.44 4.82 -10.65
N VAL A 66 -1.64 4.21 -11.83
CA VAL A 66 -1.34 2.79 -12.09
C VAL A 66 0.09 2.41 -11.71
N ARG A 67 1.06 3.29 -11.94
CA ARG A 67 2.46 3.08 -11.53
C ARG A 67 2.64 2.83 -10.03
N VAL A 68 1.86 3.50 -9.19
CA VAL A 68 1.89 3.35 -7.73
C VAL A 68 1.32 1.98 -7.36
N LEU A 69 0.22 1.57 -8.00
CA LEU A 69 -0.36 0.24 -7.82
C LEU A 69 0.60 -0.86 -8.23
N HIS A 70 1.30 -0.69 -9.35
CA HIS A 70 2.33 -1.61 -9.82
C HIS A 70 3.49 -1.71 -8.83
N SER A 71 4.06 -0.57 -8.40
CA SER A 71 5.17 -0.53 -7.44
C SER A 71 4.80 -1.18 -6.09
N LEU A 72 3.61 -0.90 -5.58
CA LEU A 72 3.09 -1.54 -4.37
C LEU A 72 2.91 -3.05 -4.53
N THR A 73 2.42 -3.49 -5.70
CA THR A 73 2.20 -4.92 -5.96
C THR A 73 3.53 -5.67 -6.08
N VAL A 74 4.51 -5.09 -6.78
CA VAL A 74 5.86 -5.63 -6.85
C VAL A 74 6.50 -5.69 -5.46
N CYS A 75 6.32 -4.66 -4.63
CA CYS A 75 6.79 -4.67 -3.24
C CYS A 75 6.14 -5.80 -2.42
N ALA A 76 4.82 -5.95 -2.50
CA ALA A 76 4.09 -7.00 -1.79
C ALA A 76 4.53 -8.41 -2.24
N LEU A 77 4.86 -8.58 -3.51
CA LEU A 77 5.27 -9.86 -4.08
C LEU A 77 6.79 -10.08 -4.09
N ALA A 78 7.59 -9.19 -3.50
CA ALA A 78 9.05 -9.31 -3.51
C ALA A 78 9.55 -10.53 -2.73
N GLU A 79 8.88 -10.88 -1.63
CA GLU A 79 9.15 -12.09 -0.84
C GLU A 79 7.83 -12.79 -0.47
N PRO A 80 7.17 -13.51 -1.40
CA PRO A 80 5.82 -14.04 -1.18
C PRO A 80 5.71 -14.97 0.03
N LYS A 81 6.81 -15.65 0.41
CA LYS A 81 6.90 -16.51 1.59
C LYS A 81 6.70 -15.76 2.93
N ARG A 82 6.79 -14.42 2.93
CA ARG A 82 6.54 -13.56 4.10
C ARG A 82 5.09 -13.09 4.21
N LEU A 83 4.27 -13.35 3.20
CA LEU A 83 2.84 -13.05 3.24
C LEU A 83 2.11 -14.22 3.90
N GLY A 84 1.37 -13.94 4.97
CA GLY A 84 0.39 -14.88 5.52
C GLY A 84 -0.85 -14.99 4.62
N GLU A 85 -1.73 -15.94 4.94
CA GLU A 85 -2.99 -16.15 4.21
C GLU A 85 -3.86 -14.88 4.17
N GLN A 86 -3.89 -14.13 5.26
CA GLN A 86 -4.61 -12.86 5.35
C GLN A 86 -3.99 -11.79 4.45
N ASP A 87 -2.66 -11.71 4.36
CA ASP A 87 -1.98 -10.71 3.53
C ASP A 87 -2.22 -10.97 2.04
N VAL A 88 -2.17 -12.24 1.64
CA VAL A 88 -2.51 -12.67 0.28
C VAL A 88 -3.97 -12.34 -0.04
N SER A 89 -4.89 -12.64 0.88
CA SER A 89 -6.31 -12.32 0.70
C SER A 89 -6.55 -10.81 0.57
N ASN A 90 -5.87 -10.01 1.40
CA ASN A 90 -5.93 -8.55 1.35
C ASN A 90 -5.40 -8.00 0.03
N LEU A 91 -4.26 -8.52 -0.44
CA LEU A 91 -3.65 -8.15 -1.72
C LEU A 91 -4.62 -8.42 -2.87
N LEU A 92 -5.15 -9.65 -2.97
CA LEU A 92 -6.08 -10.07 -4.02
C LEU A 92 -7.37 -9.23 -4.01
N TRP A 93 -7.95 -9.03 -2.82
CA TRP A 93 -9.14 -8.21 -2.67
C TRP A 93 -8.89 -6.76 -3.08
N ALA A 94 -7.74 -6.19 -2.71
CA ALA A 94 -7.37 -4.81 -3.04
C ALA A 94 -7.23 -4.60 -4.55
N VAL A 95 -6.47 -5.46 -5.25
CA VAL A 95 -6.26 -5.33 -6.70
C VAL A 95 -7.58 -5.51 -7.48
N ALA A 96 -8.43 -6.45 -7.06
CA ALA A 96 -9.77 -6.64 -7.65
C ALA A 96 -10.64 -5.40 -7.44
N ARG A 97 -10.69 -4.87 -6.21
CA ARG A 97 -11.49 -3.68 -5.88
C ARG A 97 -11.01 -2.41 -6.59
N LEU A 98 -9.70 -2.29 -6.79
CA LEU A 98 -9.07 -1.18 -7.53
C LEU A 98 -9.12 -1.36 -9.05
N ARG A 99 -9.69 -2.48 -9.53
CA ARG A 99 -9.73 -2.87 -10.95
C ARG A 99 -8.33 -2.78 -11.58
N TYR A 100 -7.34 -3.27 -10.85
CA TYR A 100 -5.95 -3.33 -11.26
C TYR A 100 -5.58 -4.78 -11.51
N VAL A 101 -5.07 -5.04 -12.72
CA VAL A 101 -4.47 -6.31 -13.09
C VAL A 101 -2.97 -6.03 -13.20
N PRO A 102 -2.12 -6.69 -12.38
CA PRO A 102 -0.69 -6.42 -12.26
C PRO A 102 0.08 -6.39 -13.57
#